data_AF-A0A7C6AI72-F1
#
_entry.id   AF-A0A7C6AI72-F1
#
_cell.length_a   1.000
_cell.length_b   1.000
_cell.length_c   1.000
_cell.angle_alpha   90.00
_cell.angle_beta   90.00
_cell.angle_gamma   90.00
#
_symmetry.space_group_name_H-M   'P 1'
#
loop_
_entity.id
_entity.type
_entity.pdbx_description
1 polymer ?
#
loop_
_entity_poly.entity_id
_entity_poly.type
_entity_poly.pdbx_seq_one_letter_code
_entity_poly.pdbx_strand_id
1 'polypeptide(L)'
;MGFYVAVWPLIDEPSARFQVGLLGTWITPDNYDNTSTPRCPERTLARKWKERGPTWSKIAKLFNYPFLYGRGLDTRPGIAGGGAIEINTVPRFEAEDSNGRIYDRLPKLPFPVDEEGRSILVQEVTYYSKAALYDSFRVWREGKSDSRQV
;
A
#
# COMPACT_ATOMS: atom_id res chain seq x y z
N MET A 1 -1.62 -9.40 12.41
CA MET A 1 -0.91 -8.23 12.96
C MET A 1 -1.70 -6.99 12.61
N GLY A 2 -1.91 -6.09 13.55
CA GLY A 2 -2.42 -4.74 13.27
C GLY A 2 -1.22 -3.80 13.14
N PHE A 3 -1.22 -2.97 12.11
CA PHE A 3 -0.25 -1.91 11.91
C PHE A 3 -0.97 -0.59 12.18
N TYR A 4 -0.46 0.18 13.14
CA TYR A 4 -0.95 1.53 13.40
C TYR A 4 0.18 2.50 13.12
N VAL A 5 -0.09 3.50 12.26
CA VAL A 5 0.82 4.62 12.09
C VAL A 5 0.09 5.88 12.48
N ALA A 6 0.71 6.51 13.45
CA ALA A 6 0.49 7.87 13.84
C ALA A 6 1.02 8.80 12.72
N VAL A 7 0.15 9.49 11.97
CA VAL A 7 0.56 10.49 10.97
C VAL A 7 0.41 11.89 11.55
N TRP A 8 1.53 12.51 11.91
CA TRP A 8 1.58 13.88 12.39
C TRP A 8 1.89 14.75 11.18
N PRO A 9 1.17 15.86 10.95
CA PRO A 9 1.53 16.77 9.89
C PRO A 9 2.93 17.32 10.17
N LEU A 10 3.87 17.12 9.23
CA LEU A 10 5.22 17.67 9.29
C LEU A 10 5.26 19.19 9.05
N ILE A 11 4.10 19.80 8.73
CA ILE A 11 3.90 21.22 8.47
C ILE A 11 2.61 21.68 9.16
N ASP A 12 2.61 22.88 9.74
CA ASP A 12 1.47 23.41 10.51
C ASP A 12 0.22 23.66 9.64
N GLU A 13 0.41 23.94 8.34
CA GLU A 13 -0.68 24.15 7.39
C GLU A 13 -0.43 23.37 6.09
N PRO A 14 -1.41 22.55 5.62
CA PRO A 14 -1.28 21.88 4.33
C PRO A 14 -1.25 22.91 3.19
N SER A 15 -0.29 22.78 2.28
CA SER A 15 -0.27 23.61 1.09
C SER A 15 -1.55 23.37 0.28
N ALA A 16 -2.24 24.46 -0.07
CA ALA A 16 -3.52 24.38 -0.76
C ALA A 16 -3.33 23.57 -2.06
N ARG A 17 -3.92 22.37 -2.12
CA ARG A 17 -3.87 21.38 -3.22
C ARG A 17 -2.75 20.31 -3.16
N PHE A 18 -2.07 20.14 -2.03
CA PHE A 18 -1.16 19.00 -1.84
C PHE A 18 -1.76 17.98 -0.87
N GLN A 19 -1.92 16.75 -1.33
CA GLN A 19 -2.25 15.61 -0.47
C GLN A 19 -0.98 14.77 -0.31
N VAL A 20 -0.32 14.90 0.85
CA VAL A 20 0.65 13.89 1.29
C VAL A 20 -0.16 12.63 1.53
N GLY A 21 0.14 11.55 0.80
CA GLY A 21 -0.51 10.27 1.11
C GLY A 21 0.00 9.76 2.45
N LEU A 22 -0.82 8.93 3.08
CA LEU A 22 -0.53 8.43 4.42
C LEU A 22 0.72 7.55 4.38
N LEU A 23 1.48 7.56 5.47
CA LEU A 23 2.51 6.57 5.70
C LEU A 23 1.86 5.18 5.70
N GLY A 24 2.42 4.28 4.90
CA GLY A 24 1.88 2.96 4.72
C GLY A 24 2.97 1.92 4.51
N THR A 25 2.55 0.69 4.29
CA THR A 25 3.43 -0.36 3.77
C THR A 25 2.61 -1.17 2.79
N TRP A 26 3.25 -1.64 1.74
CA TRP A 26 2.65 -2.66 0.90
C TRP A 26 2.59 -3.96 1.69
N ILE A 27 1.39 -4.54 1.79
CA ILE A 27 1.20 -5.91 2.27
C ILE A 27 0.99 -6.77 1.04
N THR A 28 1.92 -7.71 0.83
CA THR A 28 1.86 -8.63 -0.31
C THR A 28 1.62 -10.05 0.18
N PRO A 29 0.84 -10.87 -0.53
CA PRO A 29 0.68 -12.28 -0.15
C PRO A 29 2.00 -13.02 -0.30
N ASP A 30 2.36 -13.82 0.71
CA ASP A 30 3.56 -14.66 0.69
C ASP A 30 3.54 -15.60 -0.53
N ASN A 31 4.40 -15.32 -1.50
CA ASN A 31 4.55 -16.11 -2.72
C ASN A 31 6.03 -16.45 -2.98
N TYR A 32 6.84 -16.56 -1.92
CA TYR A 32 8.25 -16.93 -2.06
C TYR A 32 8.45 -18.36 -2.60
N ASP A 33 7.40 -19.18 -2.60
CA ASP A 33 7.32 -20.49 -3.25
C ASP A 33 7.45 -20.43 -4.79
N ASN A 34 7.35 -19.25 -5.42
CA ASN A 34 7.47 -19.11 -6.87
C ASN A 34 8.24 -17.84 -7.27
N THR A 35 9.44 -18.04 -7.81
CA THR A 35 10.33 -16.97 -8.31
C THR A 35 10.38 -16.87 -9.83
N SER A 36 9.86 -17.87 -10.55
CA SER A 36 10.05 -18.03 -12.00
C SER A 36 8.80 -17.80 -12.84
N THR A 37 7.59 -18.04 -12.30
CA THR A 37 6.35 -17.89 -13.06
C THR A 37 5.75 -16.50 -12.87
N PRO A 38 5.57 -15.68 -13.93
CA PRO A 38 4.94 -14.37 -13.80
C PRO A 38 3.45 -14.51 -13.47
N ARG A 39 2.95 -13.69 -12.53
CA ARG A 39 1.54 -13.67 -12.10
C ARG A 39 0.58 -13.09 -13.15
N CYS A 40 1.10 -12.32 -14.10
CA CYS A 40 0.34 -11.75 -15.21
C CYS A 40 1.11 -12.02 -16.50
N PRO A 41 1.08 -13.26 -17.03
CA PRO A 41 1.83 -13.60 -18.23
C PRO A 41 1.44 -12.72 -19.42
N GLU A 42 2.37 -12.57 -20.38
CA GLU A 42 2.09 -11.87 -21.62
C GLU A 42 0.83 -12.45 -22.28
N ARG A 43 0.00 -11.58 -22.88
CA ARG A 43 -1.32 -11.88 -23.48
C ARG A 43 -2.50 -12.07 -22.51
N THR A 44 -2.31 -11.88 -21.21
CA THR A 44 -3.45 -11.73 -20.28
C THR A 44 -4.24 -10.44 -20.56
N LEU A 45 -5.57 -10.53 -20.51
CA LEU A 45 -6.51 -9.42 -20.80
C LEU A 45 -6.36 -8.24 -19.82
N ALA A 46 -5.63 -8.41 -18.71
CA ALA A 46 -5.40 -7.40 -17.68
C ALA A 46 -4.90 -6.05 -18.22
N ARG A 47 -4.06 -6.05 -19.26
CA ARG A 47 -3.49 -4.81 -19.84
C ARG A 47 -4.45 -4.04 -20.76
N LYS A 48 -5.60 -4.62 -21.12
CA LYS A 48 -6.54 -4.06 -22.11
C LYS A 48 -7.82 -3.50 -21.48
N TRP A 49 -7.92 -3.45 -20.16
CA TRP A 49 -9.20 -3.27 -19.47
C TRP A 49 -9.39 -1.90 -18.83
N LYS A 50 -10.66 -1.48 -18.79
CA LYS A 50 -11.12 -0.33 -18.00
C LYS A 50 -10.86 -0.61 -16.52
N GLU A 51 -10.29 0.39 -15.85
CA GLU A 51 -9.85 0.33 -14.46
C GLU A 51 -10.99 -0.13 -13.53
N ARG A 52 -10.70 -1.15 -12.71
CA ARG A 52 -11.60 -1.68 -11.68
C ARG A 52 -10.79 -2.44 -10.65
N GLY A 53 -11.10 -2.26 -9.37
CA GLY A 53 -10.43 -2.97 -8.28
C GLY A 53 -10.87 -4.44 -8.19
N PRO A 54 -9.99 -5.42 -8.42
CA PRO A 54 -10.35 -6.83 -8.25
C PRO A 54 -9.67 -7.41 -7.01
N THR A 55 -10.35 -8.32 -6.32
CA THR A 55 -9.66 -9.29 -5.46
C THR A 55 -8.95 -10.32 -6.36
N TRP A 56 -7.72 -10.73 -6.03
CA TRP A 56 -6.92 -11.65 -6.86
C TRP A 56 -7.64 -12.97 -7.19
N SER A 57 -8.47 -13.48 -6.28
CA SER A 57 -9.29 -14.67 -6.51
C SER A 57 -10.38 -14.47 -7.59
N LYS A 58 -10.88 -13.24 -7.75
CA LYS A 58 -11.75 -12.89 -8.88
C LYS A 58 -10.96 -12.86 -10.20
N ILE A 59 -9.71 -12.39 -10.16
CA ILE A 59 -8.82 -12.37 -11.32
C ILE A 59 -8.51 -13.81 -11.81
N ALA A 60 -8.24 -14.74 -10.90
CA ALA A 60 -7.93 -16.13 -11.23
C ALA A 60 -9.06 -16.82 -12.01
N LYS A 61 -10.32 -16.63 -11.57
CA LYS A 61 -11.52 -17.08 -12.27
C LYS A 61 -11.67 -16.41 -13.62
N LEU A 62 -11.47 -15.10 -13.65
CA LEU A 62 -11.70 -14.28 -14.82
C LEU A 62 -10.70 -14.52 -15.96
N PHE A 63 -9.44 -14.79 -15.62
CA PHE A 63 -8.41 -15.14 -16.60
C PHE A 63 -8.33 -16.64 -16.87
N ASN A 64 -9.20 -17.44 -16.23
CA ASN A 64 -9.17 -18.90 -16.28
C ASN A 64 -7.73 -19.43 -16.10
N TYR A 65 -7.02 -18.90 -15.09
CA TYR A 65 -5.61 -19.20 -14.89
C TYR A 65 -5.41 -19.91 -13.55
N PRO A 66 -5.36 -21.27 -13.55
CA PRO A 66 -5.27 -22.10 -12.35
C PRO A 66 -4.15 -21.69 -11.38
N PHE A 67 -3.03 -21.20 -11.93
CA PHE A 67 -1.88 -20.76 -11.15
C PHE A 67 -2.20 -19.64 -10.13
N LEU A 68 -3.18 -18.77 -10.42
CA LEU A 68 -3.50 -17.63 -9.56
C LEU A 68 -4.40 -17.95 -8.38
N TYR A 69 -5.04 -19.12 -8.38
CA TYR A 69 -5.90 -19.52 -7.26
C TYR A 69 -5.08 -19.73 -5.99
N GLY A 70 -5.58 -19.21 -4.87
CA GLY A 70 -4.93 -19.35 -3.57
C GLY A 70 -3.63 -18.56 -3.40
N ARG A 71 -3.33 -17.60 -4.29
CA ARG A 71 -2.13 -16.74 -4.22
C ARG A 71 -2.40 -15.30 -3.75
N GLY A 72 -3.64 -15.00 -3.37
CA GLY A 72 -4.06 -13.71 -2.80
C GLY A 72 -4.00 -13.68 -1.26
N LEU A 73 -4.18 -12.48 -0.69
CA LEU A 73 -4.21 -12.25 0.77
C LEU A 73 -5.43 -12.89 1.47
N ASP A 74 -6.41 -13.33 0.71
CA ASP A 74 -7.55 -14.11 1.18
C ASP A 74 -7.16 -15.57 1.50
N THR A 75 -6.06 -16.06 0.95
CA THR A 75 -5.58 -17.44 1.16
C THR A 75 -4.20 -17.52 1.81
N ARG A 76 -3.35 -16.51 1.62
CA ARG A 76 -1.96 -16.52 2.07
C ARG A 76 -1.66 -15.47 3.14
N PRO A 77 -0.72 -15.75 4.06
CA PRO A 77 -0.22 -14.74 4.98
C PRO A 77 0.28 -13.50 4.23
N GLY A 78 0.00 -12.32 4.81
CA GLY A 78 0.53 -11.06 4.30
C GLY A 78 1.94 -10.81 4.81
N ILE A 79 2.83 -10.43 3.90
CA ILE A 79 4.18 -9.96 4.19
C ILE A 79 4.17 -8.45 4.02
N ALA A 80 4.41 -7.74 5.12
CA ALA A 80 4.63 -6.31 5.12
C ALA A 80 6.09 -6.03 4.76
N GLY A 81 6.30 -5.16 3.78
CA GLY A 81 7.63 -4.64 3.45
C GLY A 81 8.10 -3.55 4.43
N GLY A 82 9.13 -2.82 4.01
CA GLY A 82 9.51 -1.58 4.69
C GLY A 82 8.42 -0.52 4.56
N GLY A 83 8.45 0.48 5.47
CA GLY A 83 7.57 1.64 5.38
C GLY A 83 7.74 2.38 4.06
N ALA A 84 6.63 2.90 3.54
CA ALA A 84 6.55 3.66 2.31
C ALA A 84 5.74 4.95 2.54
N ILE A 85 6.13 6.02 1.85
CA ILE A 85 5.28 7.19 1.67
C ILE A 85 4.52 7.00 0.37
N GLU A 86 3.20 6.88 0.46
CA GLU A 86 2.37 7.00 -0.72
C GLU A 86 2.14 8.48 -1.01
N ILE A 87 2.23 8.90 -2.28
CA ILE A 87 1.83 10.24 -2.70
C ILE A 87 0.79 10.04 -3.77
N ASN A 88 -0.49 10.20 -3.39
CA ASN A 88 -1.59 9.89 -4.28
C ASN A 88 -1.67 10.86 -5.48
N THR A 89 -1.51 12.16 -5.22
CA THR A 89 -1.59 13.20 -6.25
C THR A 89 -0.48 14.22 -6.07
N VAL A 90 0.26 14.49 -7.14
CA VAL A 90 1.26 15.56 -7.21
C VAL A 90 0.78 16.59 -8.23
N PRO A 91 0.64 17.88 -7.87
CA PRO A 91 0.33 18.90 -8.85
C PRO A 91 1.42 18.97 -9.92
N ARG A 92 1.08 19.31 -11.16
CA ARG A 92 2.05 19.49 -12.25
C ARG A 92 1.88 20.85 -12.90
N PHE A 93 2.97 21.42 -13.37
CA PHE A 93 2.95 22.54 -14.30
C PHE A 93 3.00 21.99 -15.72
N GLU A 94 2.07 22.41 -16.56
CA GLU A 94 1.98 22.04 -17.96
C GLU A 94 2.37 23.24 -18.83
N ALA A 95 3.16 23.02 -19.88
CA ALA A 95 3.52 24.02 -20.88
C ALA A 95 3.52 23.40 -22.28
N GLU A 96 3.12 24.17 -23.30
CA GLU A 96 3.11 23.73 -24.69
C GLU A 96 4.14 24.56 -25.49
N ASP A 97 4.94 23.92 -26.34
CA ASP A 97 5.85 24.63 -27.24
C ASP A 97 5.18 25.05 -28.56
N SER A 98 5.91 25.77 -29.41
CA SER A 98 5.40 26.25 -30.70
C SER A 98 5.06 25.14 -31.70
N ASN A 99 5.46 23.89 -31.45
CA ASN A 99 5.17 22.73 -32.28
C ASN A 99 4.01 21.89 -31.71
N GLY A 100 3.34 22.37 -30.66
CA GLY A 100 2.25 21.66 -30.00
C GLY A 100 2.71 20.55 -29.04
N ARG A 101 3.99 20.54 -28.65
CA ARG A 101 4.52 19.54 -27.71
C ARG A 101 4.23 19.98 -26.28
N ILE A 102 3.54 19.12 -25.53
CA ILE A 102 3.23 19.32 -24.12
C ILE A 102 4.39 18.83 -23.24
N TYR A 103 4.76 19.65 -22.27
CA TYR A 103 5.77 19.41 -21.26
C TYR A 103 5.15 19.48 -19.88
N ASP A 104 5.44 18.45 -19.08
CA ASP A 104 5.04 18.40 -17.67
C ASP A 104 6.23 18.55 -16.75
N ARG A 105 6.09 19.44 -15.78
CA ARG A 105 7.04 19.60 -14.69
C ARG A 105 6.36 19.35 -13.36
N LEU A 106 6.83 18.33 -12.67
CA LEU A 106 6.48 18.09 -11.28
C LEU A 106 7.25 19.07 -10.37
N PRO A 107 6.62 19.61 -9.31
CA PRO A 107 7.32 20.36 -8.29
C PRO A 107 8.37 19.48 -7.64
N LYS A 108 9.45 20.10 -7.15
CA LYS A 108 10.39 19.42 -6.27
C LYS A 108 9.66 19.07 -4.97
N LEU A 109 9.91 17.87 -4.46
CA LEU A 109 9.42 17.40 -3.16
C LEU A 109 10.63 17.30 -2.21
N PRO A 110 11.12 18.42 -1.64
CA PRO A 110 12.22 18.37 -0.71
C PRO A 110 11.75 17.80 0.64
N PHE A 111 12.56 16.94 1.24
CA PHE A 111 12.40 16.51 2.62
C PHE A 111 13.43 17.26 3.47
N PRO A 112 13.04 17.78 4.66
CA PRO A 112 14.01 18.41 5.55
C PRO A 112 15.09 17.40 5.95
N VAL A 113 16.33 17.87 6.05
CA VAL A 113 17.49 17.10 6.51
C VAL A 113 18.07 17.72 7.77
N ASP A 114 18.61 16.90 8.65
CA ASP A 114 19.40 17.35 9.80
C ASP A 114 20.85 17.72 9.40
N GLU A 115 21.67 18.09 10.39
CA GLU A 115 23.08 18.48 10.20
C GLU A 115 23.94 17.34 9.60
N GLU A 116 23.52 16.08 9.79
CA GLU A 116 24.17 14.90 9.21
C GLU A 116 23.60 14.52 7.83
N GLY A 117 22.65 15.28 7.27
CA GLY A 117 22.06 15.03 5.96
C GLY A 117 20.98 13.93 5.96
N ARG A 118 20.38 13.62 7.11
CA ARG A 118 19.34 12.58 7.25
C ARG A 118 17.95 13.20 7.26
N SER A 119 16.99 12.55 6.62
CA SER A 119 15.56 12.90 6.72
C SER A 119 14.79 11.85 7.52
N ILE A 120 13.95 12.29 8.46
CA ILE A 120 13.02 11.42 9.18
C ILE A 120 11.70 11.37 8.41
N LEU A 121 11.38 10.21 7.85
CA LEU A 121 10.17 10.00 7.06
C LEU A 121 9.06 9.28 7.85
N VAL A 122 9.46 8.43 8.78
CA VAL A 122 8.57 7.64 9.64
C VAL A 122 9.19 7.59 11.03
N GLN A 123 8.38 7.86 12.05
CA GLN A 123 8.77 7.71 13.45
C GLN A 123 7.71 6.89 14.19
N GLU A 124 8.12 6.29 15.32
CA GLU A 124 7.21 5.65 16.28
C GLU A 124 6.33 4.51 15.71
N VAL A 125 6.93 3.62 14.92
CA VAL A 125 6.23 2.42 14.45
C VAL A 125 6.05 1.42 15.59
N THR A 126 4.80 1.12 15.94
CA THR A 126 4.46 0.14 16.98
C THR A 126 3.87 -1.13 16.37
N TYR A 127 4.45 -2.29 16.73
CA TYR A 127 3.95 -3.60 16.31
C TYR A 127 3.21 -4.29 17.46
N TYR A 128 1.99 -4.72 17.18
CA TYR A 128 1.21 -5.50 18.14
C TYR A 128 1.22 -6.98 17.79
N SER A 129 1.49 -7.81 18.79
CA SER A 129 1.39 -9.26 18.67
C SER A 129 -0.06 -9.67 18.36
N LYS A 130 -0.24 -10.89 17.83
CA LYS A 130 -1.57 -11.47 17.62
C LYS A 130 -2.39 -11.49 18.92
N ALA A 131 -1.74 -11.82 20.04
CA ALA A 131 -2.36 -11.85 21.36
C ALA A 131 -2.87 -10.48 21.80
N ALA A 132 -2.15 -9.40 21.47
CA ALA A 132 -2.49 -8.05 21.91
C ALA A 132 -3.77 -7.50 21.27
N LEU A 133 -4.05 -7.81 19.99
CA LEU A 133 -5.19 -7.25 19.27
C LEU A 133 -6.11 -8.29 18.63
N TYR A 134 -5.54 -9.26 17.91
CA TYR A 134 -6.31 -10.16 17.06
C TYR A 134 -7.13 -11.17 17.85
N ASP A 135 -6.55 -11.76 18.90
CA ASP A 135 -7.23 -12.84 19.63
C ASP A 135 -8.50 -12.34 20.33
N SER A 136 -8.48 -11.14 20.91
CA SER A 136 -9.67 -10.53 21.53
C SER A 136 -10.73 -10.15 20.49
N PHE A 137 -10.32 -9.56 19.36
CA PHE A 137 -11.22 -9.29 18.24
C PHE A 137 -11.89 -10.57 17.71
N ARG A 138 -11.13 -11.66 17.59
CA ARG A 138 -11.64 -12.96 17.14
C ARG A 138 -12.70 -13.51 18.10
N VAL A 139 -12.44 -13.46 19.41
CA VAL A 139 -13.37 -13.90 20.45
C VAL A 139 -14.68 -13.10 20.38
N TRP A 140 -14.59 -11.77 20.29
CA TRP A 140 -15.75 -10.89 20.10
C TRP A 140 -16.53 -11.25 18.83
N ARG A 141 -15.85 -11.40 17.69
CA ARG A 141 -16.47 -11.76 16.40
C ARG A 141 -17.18 -13.11 16.44
N GLU A 142 -16.67 -14.05 17.22
CA GLU A 142 -17.26 -15.38 17.43
C GLU A 142 -18.40 -15.37 18.47
N GLY A 143 -18.75 -14.21 19.05
CA GLY A 143 -19.79 -14.09 20.07
C GLY A 143 -19.41 -14.72 21.41
N LYS A 144 -18.11 -14.92 21.67
CA LYS A 144 -17.59 -15.52 22.89
C LYS A 144 -17.15 -14.41 23.86
N SER A 145 -17.15 -14.69 25.16
CA SER A 145 -16.59 -13.80 26.18
C SER A 145 -15.06 -13.92 26.23
N ASP A 146 -14.36 -12.79 26.31
CA ASP A 146 -12.89 -12.75 26.44
C ASP A 146 -12.50 -13.02 27.89
N SER A 147 -11.92 -14.19 28.15
CA SER A 147 -11.50 -14.64 29.48
C SER A 147 -10.26 -13.90 30.02
N ARG A 148 -9.75 -12.89 29.31
CA ARG A 148 -8.60 -12.06 29.71
C ARG A 148 -8.99 -10.79 30.47
N GLN A 149 -10.28 -10.59 30.75
CA GLN A 149 -10.73 -9.61 31.73
C GLN A 149 -10.88 -10.28 33.11
N VAL A 150 -9.75 -10.52 33.79
CA VAL A 150 -9.68 -10.70 35.25
C VAL A 150 -8.39 -10.07 35.73
#